data_AF-A0A3D5LBP4-F1
#
_entry.id   AF-A0A3D5LBP4-F1
#
_cell.length_a   1.000
_cell.length_b   1.000
_cell.length_c   1.000
_cell.angle_alpha   90.00
_cell.angle_beta   90.00
_cell.angle_gamma   90.00
#
_symmetry.space_group_name_H-M   'P 1'
#
loop_
_entity.id
_entity.type
_entity.pdbx_description
1 polymer ?
#
loop_
_entity_poly.entity_id
_entity_poly.type
_entity_poly.pdbx_seq_one_letter_code
_entity_poly.pdbx_strand_id
1 'polypeptide(L)' 'VTHDAPTPLGMTVWCETELVEVDGRRLVFDVAAYDAKGKIGGGRHERFIIQNEKFQAKANKKAEQ' A
#
# COMPACT_ATOMS: atom_id res chain seq x y z
N VAL A 1 -2.30 8.05 -6.17
CA VAL A 1 -2.12 8.54 -4.80
C VAL A 1 -2.26 10.06 -4.84
N THR A 2 -3.04 10.64 -3.95
CA THR A 2 -3.15 12.08 -3.73
C THR A 2 -2.34 12.49 -2.50
N HIS A 3 -1.89 13.74 -2.50
CA HIS A 3 -1.17 14.34 -1.39
C HIS A 3 -1.80 15.72 -1.17
N ASP A 4 -2.74 15.74 -0.24
CA ASP A 4 -3.75 16.80 -0.13
C ASP A 4 -3.31 17.87 0.87
N ALA A 5 -2.52 17.51 1.88
CA ALA A 5 -1.96 18.43 2.87
C ALA A 5 -0.57 17.99 3.35
N PRO A 6 0.34 18.93 3.65
CA PRO A 6 1.65 18.61 4.20
C PRO A 6 1.57 18.31 5.70
N THR A 7 2.36 17.33 6.17
CA THR A 7 2.55 17.04 7.60
C THR A 7 3.95 17.47 8.04
N PRO A 8 4.09 18.39 9.01
CA PRO A 8 5.38 18.79 9.58
C PRO A 8 6.16 17.63 10.22
N LEU A 9 7.49 17.75 10.25
CA LEU A 9 8.37 16.80 10.92
C LEU A 9 8.02 16.65 12.40
N GLY A 10 8.08 15.41 12.89
CA GLY A 10 7.77 15.06 14.28
C GLY A 10 6.29 14.82 14.56
N MET A 11 5.38 15.09 13.62
CA MET A 11 3.98 14.71 13.78
C MET A 11 3.75 13.22 13.48
N THR A 12 2.81 12.62 14.21
CA THR A 12 2.35 11.25 13.96
C THR A 12 1.43 11.21 12.75
N VAL A 13 1.75 10.32 11.81
CA VAL A 13 0.90 9.96 10.67
C VAL A 13 0.36 8.55 10.92
N TRP A 14 -0.92 8.35 10.64
CA TRP A 14 -1.51 7.03 10.56
C TRP A 14 -2.26 6.86 9.25
N CYS A 15 -2.55 5.61 8.92
CA CYS A 15 -3.25 5.25 7.71
C CYS A 15 -4.35 4.25 8.03
N GLU A 16 -5.53 4.51 7.48
CA GLU A 16 -6.66 3.61 7.52
C GLU A 16 -6.90 3.09 6.11
N THR A 17 -7.27 1.81 6.04
CA THR A 17 -7.48 1.12 4.76
C THR A 17 -8.70 0.23 4.82
N GLU A 18 -9.48 0.23 3.76
CA GLU A 18 -10.65 -0.61 3.60
C GLU A 18 -10.44 -1.53 2.40
N LEU A 19 -10.71 -2.83 2.56
CA LEU A 19 -10.71 -3.78 1.44
C LEU A 19 -12.01 -3.61 0.66
N VAL A 20 -11.92 -3.00 -0.53
CA VAL A 20 -13.09 -2.64 -1.35
C VAL A 20 -13.37 -3.64 -2.47
N GLU A 21 -12.40 -4.51 -2.81
CA GLU A 21 -12.59 -5.52 -3.86
C GLU A 21 -11.71 -6.76 -3.64
N VAL A 22 -12.27 -7.94 -3.93
CA VAL A 22 -11.55 -9.22 -3.99
C VAL A 22 -11.85 -9.90 -5.32
N ASP A 23 -10.82 -10.07 -6.15
CA ASP A 23 -10.87 -10.77 -7.43
C ASP A 23 -9.79 -11.87 -7.46
N GLY A 24 -10.18 -13.07 -7.04
CA GLY A 24 -9.28 -14.20 -6.90
C GLY A 24 -8.11 -13.92 -5.95
N ARG A 25 -6.91 -13.71 -6.50
CA ARG A 25 -5.71 -13.34 -5.73
C ARG A 25 -5.43 -11.84 -5.68
N ARG A 26 -6.20 -11.04 -6.41
CA ARG A 26 -6.11 -9.57 -6.45
C ARG A 26 -7.00 -8.99 -5.36
N LEU A 27 -6.43 -8.14 -4.53
CA LEU A 27 -7.10 -7.43 -3.46
C LEU A 27 -6.96 -5.94 -3.74
N VAL A 28 -8.04 -5.17 -3.59
CA VAL A 28 -8.00 -3.74 -3.79
C VAL A 28 -8.43 -3.00 -2.54
N PHE A 29 -7.59 -2.07 -2.11
CA PHE A 29 -7.78 -1.30 -0.89
C PHE A 29 -7.96 0.17 -1.22
N ASP A 30 -8.96 0.79 -0.62
CA ASP A 30 -9.01 2.24 -0.53
C ASP A 30 -8.25 2.67 0.72
N VAL A 31 -7.35 3.63 0.54
CA VAL A 31 -6.34 4.04 1.51
C VAL A 31 -6.54 5.52 1.81
N ALA A 32 -6.60 5.87 3.10
CA ALA A 32 -6.58 7.25 3.56
C ALA A 32 -5.47 7.43 4.60
N ALA A 33 -4.65 8.46 4.42
CA ALA A 33 -3.63 8.85 5.37
C ALA A 33 -4.09 10.09 6.13
N TYR A 34 -3.76 10.14 7.42
CA TYR A 34 -4.15 11.19 8.33
C TYR A 34 -2.97 11.62 9.20
N ASP A 35 -3.02 12.86 9.64
CA ASP A 35 -2.31 13.33 10.83
C ASP A 35 -3.32 13.90 11.84
N ALA A 36 -2.82 14.42 12.96
CA ALA A 36 -3.68 14.97 14.03
C ALA A 36 -4.57 16.15 13.59
N LYS A 37 -4.38 16.70 12.39
CA LYS A 37 -5.15 17.79 11.79
C LYS A 37 -6.10 17.34 10.68
N GLY A 38 -6.10 16.06 10.31
CA GLY A 38 -7.08 15.48 9.39
C GLY A 38 -6.45 14.71 8.26
N LYS A 39 -7.17 14.58 7.15
CA LYS A 39 -6.73 13.79 5.98
C LYS A 39 -5.64 14.52 5.22
N ILE A 40 -4.53 13.82 4.98
CA ILE A 40 -3.34 14.37 4.31
C ILE A 40 -3.13 13.78 2.91
N GLY A 41 -3.82 12.70 2.59
CA GLY A 41 -3.74 12.07 1.28
C GLY A 41 -4.50 10.75 1.23
N GLY A 42 -4.45 10.09 0.09
CA GLY A 42 -5.04 8.77 -0.08
C GLY A 42 -4.85 8.19 -1.47
N GLY A 43 -5.52 7.08 -1.72
CA GLY A 43 -5.52 6.45 -3.04
C GLY A 43 -5.98 5.01 -2.98
N ARG A 44 -5.81 4.32 -4.10
CA ARG A 44 -6.15 2.91 -4.25
C ARG A 44 -4.86 2.09 -4.30
N HIS A 45 -4.78 1.03 -3.50
CA HIS A 45 -3.65 0.11 -3.43
C HIS A 45 -4.12 -1.29 -3.84
N GLU A 46 -3.49 -1.84 -4.88
CA GLU A 46 -3.75 -3.21 -5.31
C GLU A 46 -2.65 -4.16 -4.83
N ARG A 47 -3.04 -5.28 -4.22
CA ARG A 47 -2.12 -6.33 -3.75
C ARG A 47 -2.48 -7.66 -4.37
N PHE A 48 -1.46 -8.47 -4.61
CA PHE A 48 -1.64 -9.85 -5.07
C PHE A 48 -1.13 -10.83 -4.03
N ILE A 49 -1.93 -11.87 -3.75
CA ILE A 49 -1.52 -13.01 -2.93
C ILE A 49 -0.59 -13.90 -3.75
N ILE A 50 0.61 -14.16 -3.23
CA ILE A 50 1.67 -14.93 -3.89
C ILE A 50 2.18 -16.09 -3.02
N GLN A 51 2.79 -17.08 -3.66
CA GLN A 51 3.56 -18.12 -2.96
C GLN A 51 5.00 -17.61 -2.75
N ASN A 52 5.38 -17.37 -1.50
CA ASN A 52 6.63 -16.71 -1.12
C ASN A 52 7.86 -17.39 -1.74
N GLU A 53 8.00 -18.71 -1.61
CA GLU A 53 9.15 -19.47 -2.13
C GLU A 53 9.30 -19.33 -3.65
N LYS A 54 8.19 -19.48 -4.40
CA LYS A 54 8.20 -19.35 -5.87
C LYS A 54 8.57 -17.94 -6.30
N PHE A 55 8.07 -16.92 -5.60
CA PHE A 55 8.37 -15.53 -5.92
C PHE A 55 9.84 -15.18 -5.62
N GLN A 56 10.36 -15.63 -4.48
CA GLN A 56 11.77 -15.43 -4.12
C GLN A 56 12.72 -16.14 -5.10
N ALA A 57 12.42 -17.40 -5.47
CA ALA A 57 13.22 -18.12 -6.46
C ALA A 57 13.28 -17.40 -7.81
N LYS A 58 12.17 -16.79 -8.25
CA LYS A 58 12.13 -15.98 -9.47
C LYS A 58 12.97 -14.70 -9.35
N ALA A 59 12.97 -14.05 -8.19
CA ALA A 59 13.78 -12.87 -7.94
C ALA A 59 15.29 -13.19 -7.95
N ASN A 60 15.71 -14.27 -7.28
CA ASN A 60 17.11 -14.72 -7.27
C ASN A 60 17.61 -15.04 -8.69
N LYS A 61 16.83 -15.81 -9.45
CA LYS A 61 17.13 -16.13 -10.86
C LYS A 61 17.29 -14.89 -11.76
N LYS A 62 16.67 -13.76 -11.40
CA LYS A 62 16.81 -12.50 -12.15
C LYS A 62 18.13 -11.80 -11.83
N ALA A 63 18.65 -11.94 -10.63
CA ALA A 63 19.93 -11.34 -10.23
C ALA A 63 21.15 -12.10 -10.82
N GLU A 64 20.96 -13.36 -11.18
CA GLU A 64 21.99 -14.24 -11.76
C GLU A 64 22.11 -14.12 -13.30
N GLN A 65 21.23 -13.36 -13.95
CA GLN A 65 21.23 -13.08 -15.40
C GLN A 65 21.96 -11.78 -15.70
#